data_AF-A0AAD7Z192-F1
#
_entry.id   AF-A0AAD7Z192-F1
#
_cell.length_a   1.000
_cell.length_b   1.000
_cell.length_c   1.000
_cell.angle_alpha   90.00
_cell.angle_beta   90.00
_cell.angle_gamma   90.00
#
_symmetry.space_group_name_H-M   'P 1'
#
loop_
_entity.id
_entity.type
_entity.pdbx_description
1 polymer ?
#
loop_
_entity_poly.entity_id
_entity_poly.type
_entity_poly.pdbx_seq_one_letter_code
_entity_poly.pdbx_strand_id
1 'polypeptide(L)'
;MKRNKKKSFAKQRQHSLSHKVHLTNIRGLHSNLVAVHHHLETEKPALLFLSETQIRCPSDVSYLSYPGFTLEHNFKPRAGVCMYARDDICYRRLRNLEDSRFSTLWTLVDTGLDKIIYACVYRSHSGDRETSGLTQHLSEAADAAQQRYPTAQLVLLGDFNAHHQEWLFPYQCTDHAGREMRKLAIALDLTQLVQGATRVPDVDTHTANCLDLLLTTDPDRYSVSICSPIGSSDHCLVKSVSVYSPPDPSPRGTRRVWRYKSADWDGLRSFFACYPWQPTCFSSEDASSCADAVADVLRRGMEYYIPFSDVKMSDQARPWFGAECDRADALKHAAYRAWSDARICKASDVAQKKKAFNRAAKSCKKVLRRTRFDHISRIGNKLASYPAGSKAFWSLAKSVESNFCRPSLPPLLRPDGSLAHTAEEKANLFASLFAESSRLDSGGARPPVSPDVCETRQLQE
;
A
#
# COMPACT_ATOMS: atom_id res chain seq x y z
N MET A 1 48.56 -13.17 19.13
CA MET A 1 47.35 -12.57 19.72
C MET A 1 46.58 -11.80 18.67
N LYS A 2 45.54 -12.40 18.09
CA LYS A 2 44.72 -11.79 17.02
C LYS A 2 43.63 -10.92 17.66
N ARG A 3 43.70 -9.61 17.45
CA ARG A 3 42.65 -8.64 17.82
C ARG A 3 41.46 -8.83 16.89
N ASN A 4 40.43 -9.51 17.38
CA ASN A 4 39.14 -9.62 16.69
C ASN A 4 38.39 -8.29 16.84
N LYS A 5 38.34 -7.48 15.77
CA LYS A 5 37.42 -6.35 15.63
C LYS A 5 36.00 -6.93 15.50
N LYS A 6 35.26 -7.02 16.61
CA LYS A 6 33.80 -7.09 16.57
C LYS A 6 33.28 -5.76 16.00
N LYS A 7 33.12 -5.68 14.68
CA LYS A 7 32.30 -4.63 14.05
C LYS A 7 30.87 -4.79 14.60
N SER A 8 30.34 -3.71 15.17
CA SER A 8 29.00 -3.66 15.73
C SER A 8 27.95 -3.85 14.62
N PHE A 9 27.35 -5.03 14.55
CA PHE A 9 26.15 -5.31 13.74
C PHE A 9 24.85 -4.75 14.35
N ALA A 10 24.93 -3.74 15.22
CA ALA A 10 23.81 -3.28 16.05
C ALA A 10 23.13 -1.97 15.58
N LYS A 11 23.47 -1.42 14.40
CA LYS A 11 22.81 -0.25 13.83
C LYS A 11 22.51 -0.44 12.34
N GLN A 12 21.51 -1.27 12.02
CA GLN A 12 20.75 -1.23 10.76
C GLN A 12 19.51 -2.13 10.87
N ARG A 13 18.66 -1.85 11.86
CA ARG A 13 17.27 -2.34 11.88
C ARG A 13 16.38 -1.16 11.51
N GLN A 14 16.43 -0.73 10.25
CA GLN A 14 15.45 0.20 9.71
C GLN A 14 14.45 -0.60 8.86
N HIS A 15 13.24 -0.72 9.40
CA HIS A 15 11.94 -0.91 8.73
C HIS A 15 11.93 -1.39 7.27
N SER A 16 12.43 -2.58 6.96
CA SER A 16 12.13 -3.21 5.69
C SER A 16 10.78 -3.92 5.79
N LEU A 17 9.74 -3.23 5.31
CA LEU A 17 8.39 -3.76 5.13
C LEU A 17 8.40 -4.88 4.09
N SER A 18 7.56 -5.90 4.26
CA SER A 18 7.38 -6.92 3.23
C SER A 18 6.84 -6.30 1.94
N HIS A 19 7.65 -6.30 0.88
CA HIS A 19 7.28 -5.72 -0.42
C HIS A 19 6.40 -6.71 -1.19
N LYS A 20 5.10 -6.66 -0.91
CA LYS A 20 4.06 -7.47 -1.56
C LYS A 20 3.47 -6.70 -2.75
N VAL A 21 3.64 -7.22 -3.95
CA VAL A 21 3.11 -6.64 -5.19
C VAL A 21 2.12 -7.61 -5.81
N HIS A 22 0.88 -7.18 -5.96
CA HIS A 22 -0.19 -8.01 -6.52
C HIS A 22 -0.63 -7.43 -7.87
N LEU A 23 -0.96 -8.29 -8.84
CA LEU A 23 -1.54 -7.87 -10.12
C LEU A 23 -2.68 -8.78 -10.58
N THR A 24 -3.65 -8.20 -11.29
CA THR A 24 -4.70 -8.96 -11.97
C THR A 24 -5.41 -8.09 -13.00
N ASN A 25 -5.85 -8.70 -14.10
CA ASN A 25 -6.90 -8.11 -14.92
C ASN A 25 -8.25 -8.18 -14.18
N ILE A 26 -8.85 -7.02 -13.89
CA ILE A 26 -10.06 -6.93 -13.06
C ILE A 26 -11.36 -7.00 -13.86
N ARG A 27 -11.30 -6.97 -15.20
CA ARG A 27 -12.44 -6.99 -16.12
C ARG A 27 -13.61 -6.10 -15.70
N GLY A 28 -13.30 -4.81 -15.57
CA GLY A 28 -14.25 -3.79 -15.15
C GLY A 28 -14.23 -3.56 -13.65
N LEU A 29 -13.54 -2.49 -13.24
CA LEU A 29 -13.31 -2.16 -11.84
C LEU A 29 -14.62 -1.88 -11.08
N HIS A 30 -15.59 -1.18 -11.70
CA HIS A 30 -16.88 -0.88 -11.06
C HIS A 30 -17.60 -2.12 -10.52
N SER A 31 -17.62 -3.21 -11.31
CA SER A 31 -18.37 -4.41 -10.95
C SER A 31 -17.74 -5.20 -9.80
N ASN A 32 -16.42 -5.04 -9.64
CA ASN A 32 -15.54 -5.75 -8.73
C ASN A 32 -14.98 -4.87 -7.59
N LEU A 33 -15.37 -3.60 -7.51
CA LEU A 33 -14.82 -2.61 -6.58
C LEU A 33 -14.89 -3.06 -5.11
N VAL A 34 -16.01 -3.65 -4.70
CA VAL A 34 -16.16 -4.17 -3.32
C VAL A 34 -15.14 -5.28 -3.02
N ALA A 35 -14.85 -6.14 -4.00
CA ALA A 35 -13.87 -7.20 -3.86
C ALA A 35 -12.44 -6.67 -3.88
N VAL A 36 -12.16 -5.63 -4.68
CA VAL A 36 -10.87 -4.91 -4.65
C VAL A 36 -10.65 -4.27 -3.28
N HIS A 37 -11.64 -3.55 -2.75
CA HIS A 37 -11.55 -2.95 -1.41
C HIS A 37 -11.37 -4.01 -0.32
N HIS A 38 -12.04 -5.17 -0.46
CA HIS A 38 -11.81 -6.31 0.45
C HIS A 38 -10.37 -6.78 0.42
N HIS A 39 -9.82 -6.97 -0.77
CA HIS A 39 -8.44 -7.40 -0.96
C HIS A 39 -7.43 -6.41 -0.41
N LEU A 40 -7.64 -5.10 -0.62
CA LEU A 40 -6.79 -4.04 -0.05
C LEU A 40 -6.79 -4.07 1.48
N GLU A 41 -7.94 -4.32 2.10
CA GLU A 41 -8.06 -4.40 3.56
C GLU A 41 -7.39 -5.64 4.16
N THR A 42 -7.60 -6.81 3.55
CA THR A 42 -7.19 -8.09 4.15
C THR A 42 -5.72 -8.40 3.87
N GLU A 43 -5.26 -8.13 2.66
CA GLU A 43 -3.91 -8.50 2.20
C GLU A 43 -2.89 -7.37 2.36
N LYS A 44 -3.38 -6.12 2.40
CA LYS A 44 -2.59 -4.89 2.52
C LYS A 44 -1.31 -4.90 1.66
N PRO A 45 -1.41 -5.16 0.34
CA PRO A 45 -0.23 -5.18 -0.52
C PRO A 45 0.48 -3.83 -0.50
N ALA A 46 1.79 -3.80 -0.76
CA ALA A 46 2.51 -2.56 -0.99
C ALA A 46 1.97 -1.88 -2.26
N LEU A 47 1.78 -2.66 -3.32
CA LEU A 47 1.22 -2.22 -4.59
C LEU A 47 0.20 -3.24 -5.11
N LEU A 48 -0.96 -2.77 -5.57
CA LEU A 48 -1.94 -3.56 -6.31
C LEU A 48 -2.14 -2.94 -7.69
N PHE A 49 -1.73 -3.67 -8.73
CA PHE A 49 -1.91 -3.29 -10.13
C PHE A 49 -3.15 -3.96 -10.72
N LEU A 50 -4.01 -3.18 -11.36
CA LEU A 50 -5.22 -3.66 -12.02
C LEU A 50 -5.20 -3.26 -13.50
N SER A 51 -5.41 -4.22 -14.39
CA SER A 51 -5.62 -4.00 -15.82
C SER A 51 -7.09 -4.21 -16.20
N GLU A 52 -7.47 -3.75 -17.41
CA GLU A 52 -8.85 -3.75 -17.91
C GLU A 52 -9.85 -3.12 -16.91
N THR A 53 -9.48 -1.94 -16.39
CA THR A 53 -10.35 -1.18 -15.46
C THR A 53 -11.67 -0.77 -16.10
N GLN A 54 -11.66 -0.53 -17.43
CA GLN A 54 -12.79 -0.13 -18.27
C GLN A 54 -13.52 1.14 -17.83
N ILE A 55 -12.84 2.03 -17.10
CA ILE A 55 -13.41 3.30 -16.66
C ILE A 55 -13.24 4.34 -17.77
N ARG A 56 -14.34 4.99 -18.16
CA ARG A 56 -14.33 6.08 -19.13
C ARG A 56 -14.26 7.41 -18.39
N CYS A 57 -13.22 8.21 -18.67
CA CYS A 57 -13.05 9.61 -18.27
C CYS A 57 -13.95 10.04 -17.09
N PRO A 58 -13.67 9.53 -15.87
CA PRO A 58 -14.57 9.73 -14.75
C PRO A 58 -14.52 11.21 -14.33
N SER A 59 -15.68 11.84 -14.16
CA SER A 59 -15.78 13.21 -13.60
C SER A 59 -15.38 13.25 -12.13
N ASP A 60 -15.54 12.12 -11.42
CA ASP A 60 -15.15 11.92 -10.04
C ASP A 60 -14.55 10.51 -9.87
N VAL A 61 -13.43 10.41 -9.15
CA VAL A 61 -12.74 9.14 -8.81
C VAL A 61 -12.80 8.83 -7.31
N SER A 62 -13.47 9.67 -6.52
CA SER A 62 -13.54 9.55 -5.05
C SER A 62 -14.09 8.19 -4.61
N TYR A 63 -15.07 7.64 -5.34
CA TYR A 63 -15.67 6.34 -5.04
C TYR A 63 -14.70 5.16 -5.19
N LEU A 64 -13.60 5.36 -5.93
CA LEU A 64 -12.51 4.39 -6.09
C LEU A 64 -11.46 4.51 -4.99
N SER A 65 -11.45 5.61 -4.24
CA SER A 65 -10.46 5.80 -3.18
C SER A 65 -10.66 4.78 -2.07
N TYR A 66 -9.55 4.17 -1.66
CA TYR A 66 -9.52 3.27 -0.51
C TYR A 66 -8.54 3.82 0.52
N PRO A 67 -8.95 4.02 1.79
CA PRO A 67 -8.05 4.65 2.75
C PRO A 67 -6.86 3.78 3.11
N GLY A 68 -5.71 4.41 3.38
CA GLY A 68 -4.43 3.71 3.51
C GLY A 68 -3.76 3.43 2.16
N PHE A 69 -4.41 3.82 1.06
CA PHE A 69 -3.91 3.67 -0.29
C PHE A 69 -4.13 4.93 -1.12
N THR A 70 -3.13 5.26 -1.92
CA THR A 70 -3.17 6.27 -2.97
C THR A 70 -3.42 5.59 -4.31
N LEU A 71 -4.35 6.14 -5.09
CA LEU A 71 -4.75 5.61 -6.40
C LEU A 71 -4.07 6.40 -7.52
N GLU A 72 -3.27 5.71 -8.33
CA GLU A 72 -2.77 6.21 -9.62
C GLU A 72 -3.48 5.50 -10.76
N HIS A 73 -3.79 6.21 -11.84
CA HIS A 73 -4.55 5.62 -12.93
C HIS A 73 -4.20 6.17 -14.32
N ASN A 74 -4.43 5.31 -15.31
CA ASN A 74 -4.55 5.63 -16.73
C ASN A 74 -5.83 4.94 -17.24
N PHE A 75 -6.97 5.55 -16.95
CA PHE A 75 -8.29 4.98 -17.25
C PHE A 75 -8.65 5.17 -18.71
N LYS A 76 -9.13 4.09 -19.35
CA LYS A 76 -9.59 4.08 -20.73
C LYS A 76 -10.83 3.23 -20.89
N PRO A 77 -11.78 3.61 -21.75
CA PRO A 77 -12.92 2.76 -22.07
C PRO A 77 -12.43 1.44 -22.70
N ARG A 78 -13.00 0.31 -22.27
CA ARG A 78 -12.64 -1.06 -22.72
C ARG A 78 -11.17 -1.46 -22.50
N ALA A 79 -10.42 -0.66 -21.73
CA ALA A 79 -8.99 -0.85 -21.48
C ALA A 79 -8.62 -0.20 -20.13
N GLY A 80 -7.39 0.31 -20.02
CA GLY A 80 -6.94 1.13 -18.90
C GLY A 80 -6.40 0.35 -17.72
N VAL A 81 -5.47 0.99 -17.01
CA VAL A 81 -4.74 0.43 -15.87
C VAL A 81 -4.85 1.36 -14.65
N CYS A 82 -4.74 0.80 -13.46
CA CYS A 82 -4.53 1.57 -12.24
C CYS A 82 -3.64 0.84 -11.24
N MET A 83 -3.09 1.61 -10.31
CA MET A 83 -2.27 1.13 -9.22
C MET A 83 -2.82 1.71 -7.90
N TYR A 84 -3.10 0.85 -6.93
CA TYR A 84 -3.24 1.25 -5.54
C TYR A 84 -1.88 1.07 -4.86
N ALA A 85 -1.29 2.15 -4.37
CA ALA A 85 -0.07 2.14 -3.58
C ALA A 85 -0.39 2.40 -2.12
N ARG A 86 0.13 1.60 -1.21
CA ARG A 86 -0.07 1.79 0.23
C ARG A 86 0.63 3.08 0.68
N ASP A 87 0.01 3.85 1.57
CA ASP A 87 0.44 5.22 1.91
C ASP A 87 1.83 5.30 2.57
N ASP A 88 2.36 4.19 3.07
CA ASP A 88 3.71 4.07 3.65
C ASP A 88 4.81 3.79 2.61
N ILE A 89 4.44 3.52 1.35
CA ILE A 89 5.38 3.24 0.25
C ILE A 89 5.87 4.55 -0.37
N CYS A 90 7.19 4.69 -0.49
CA CYS A 90 7.79 5.77 -1.24
C CYS A 90 7.79 5.44 -2.72
N TYR A 91 6.99 6.17 -3.51
CA TYR A 91 6.96 6.01 -4.95
C TYR A 91 6.77 7.33 -5.68
N ARG A 92 7.10 7.34 -6.97
CA ARG A 92 6.89 8.44 -7.90
C ARG A 92 6.38 7.89 -9.23
N ARG A 93 5.27 8.42 -9.73
CA ARG A 93 4.80 8.12 -11.09
C ARG A 93 5.66 8.83 -12.14
N LEU A 94 6.17 8.09 -13.11
CA LEU A 94 7.02 8.57 -14.20
C LEU A 94 6.17 8.87 -15.44
N ARG A 95 5.35 9.92 -15.36
CA ARG A 95 4.40 10.29 -16.44
C ARG A 95 5.08 10.59 -17.77
N ASN A 96 6.34 11.01 -17.75
CA ASN A 96 7.14 11.28 -18.94
C ASN A 96 7.49 10.01 -19.74
N LEU A 97 7.30 8.81 -19.16
CA LEU A 97 7.49 7.53 -19.83
C LEU A 97 6.17 6.95 -20.36
N GLU A 98 5.04 7.62 -20.15
CA GLU A 98 3.71 7.14 -20.55
C GLU A 98 3.28 7.77 -21.89
N ASP A 99 2.68 6.95 -22.76
CA ASP A 99 2.04 7.43 -23.99
C ASP A 99 0.52 7.25 -23.91
N SER A 100 -0.23 8.32 -24.22
CA SER A 100 -1.69 8.35 -24.21
C SER A 100 -2.37 7.32 -25.13
N ARG A 101 -1.65 6.75 -26.11
CA ARG A 101 -2.14 5.67 -26.98
C ARG A 101 -2.19 4.33 -26.24
N PHE A 102 -1.25 4.07 -25.35
CA PHE A 102 -1.10 2.77 -24.68
C PHE A 102 -1.68 2.78 -23.26
N SER A 103 -2.16 1.63 -22.80
CA SER A 103 -2.65 1.47 -21.42
C SER A 103 -1.48 1.08 -20.53
N THR A 104 -0.59 2.03 -20.28
CA THR A 104 0.60 1.86 -19.46
C THR A 104 0.60 2.82 -18.26
N LEU A 105 1.27 2.42 -17.19
CA LEU A 105 1.52 3.26 -16.01
C LEU A 105 2.91 2.94 -15.49
N TRP A 106 3.78 3.95 -15.39
CA TRP A 106 5.17 3.78 -14.96
C TRP A 106 5.39 4.39 -13.59
N THR A 107 6.00 3.64 -12.68
CA THR A 107 6.25 4.07 -11.29
C THR A 107 7.62 3.64 -10.81
N LEU A 108 8.38 4.61 -10.30
CA LEU A 108 9.61 4.38 -9.54
C LEU A 108 9.25 4.19 -8.07
N VAL A 109 9.67 3.10 -7.47
CA VAL A 109 9.50 2.78 -6.06
C VAL A 109 10.87 2.80 -5.41
N ASP A 110 10.98 3.50 -4.29
CA ASP A 110 12.19 3.54 -3.47
C ASP A 110 11.95 2.73 -2.20
N THR A 111 12.69 1.63 -2.04
CA THR A 111 12.56 0.75 -0.88
C THR A 111 13.45 1.21 0.28
N GLY A 112 14.25 2.27 0.09
CA GLY A 112 15.33 2.68 0.97
C GLY A 112 16.62 1.88 0.81
N LEU A 113 16.55 0.66 0.24
CA LEU A 113 17.73 -0.16 -0.08
C LEU A 113 18.08 -0.07 -1.56
N ASP A 114 17.05 -0.04 -2.40
CA ASP A 114 17.16 -0.02 -3.84
C ASP A 114 15.94 0.63 -4.49
N LYS A 115 16.05 0.84 -5.79
CA LYS A 115 15.02 1.45 -6.62
C LYS A 115 14.46 0.39 -7.56
N ILE A 116 13.15 0.37 -7.69
CA ILE A 116 12.45 -0.55 -8.59
C ILE A 116 11.54 0.26 -9.49
N ILE A 117 11.63 0.06 -10.79
CA ILE A 117 10.76 0.67 -11.79
C ILE A 117 9.73 -0.37 -12.19
N TYR A 118 8.47 -0.11 -11.88
CA TYR A 118 7.33 -0.90 -12.33
C TYR A 118 6.69 -0.23 -13.54
N ALA A 119 6.44 -1.00 -14.59
CA ALA A 119 5.52 -0.64 -15.66
C ALA A 119 4.31 -1.58 -15.62
N CYS A 120 3.13 -1.04 -15.31
CA CYS A 120 1.88 -1.76 -15.46
C CYS A 120 1.38 -1.64 -16.89
N VAL A 121 1.17 -2.76 -17.57
CA VAL A 121 0.83 -2.82 -18.99
C VAL A 121 -0.50 -3.55 -19.16
N TYR A 122 -1.38 -2.96 -19.96
CA TYR A 122 -2.50 -3.67 -20.57
C TYR A 122 -2.42 -3.57 -22.08
N ARG A 123 -2.26 -4.72 -22.74
CA ARG A 123 -2.35 -4.84 -24.19
C ARG A 123 -3.73 -5.34 -24.56
N SER A 124 -4.49 -4.53 -25.29
CA SER A 124 -5.78 -4.95 -25.86
C SER A 124 -5.55 -6.01 -26.95
N HIS A 125 -6.60 -6.73 -27.36
CA HIS A 125 -6.57 -7.69 -28.48
C HIS A 125 -6.45 -7.00 -29.86
N SER A 126 -5.66 -5.93 -29.96
CA SER A 126 -5.56 -5.11 -31.16
C SER A 126 -4.75 -5.76 -32.27
N GLY A 127 -4.63 -5.08 -33.41
CA GLY A 127 -3.83 -5.56 -34.54
C GLY A 127 -2.33 -5.54 -34.27
N ASP A 128 -1.58 -6.21 -35.15
CA ASP A 128 -0.13 -6.37 -35.05
C ASP A 128 0.61 -5.02 -35.00
N ARG A 129 0.12 -4.01 -35.73
CA ARG A 129 0.71 -2.66 -35.75
C ARG A 129 0.69 -1.99 -34.37
N GLU A 130 -0.42 -2.08 -33.65
CA GLU A 130 -0.52 -1.51 -32.30
C GLU A 130 0.36 -2.26 -31.31
N THR A 131 0.51 -3.57 -31.52
CA THR A 131 1.36 -4.43 -30.71
C THR A 131 2.83 -4.08 -30.86
N SER A 132 3.32 -3.96 -32.10
CA SER A 132 4.70 -3.53 -32.35
C SER A 132 4.94 -2.09 -31.87
N GLY A 133 3.95 -1.19 -32.03
CA GLY A 133 4.03 0.17 -31.48
C GLY A 133 4.13 0.19 -29.95
N LEU A 134 3.37 -0.67 -29.26
CA LEU A 134 3.46 -0.82 -27.80
C LEU A 134 4.84 -1.35 -27.40
N THR A 135 5.33 -2.40 -28.06
CA THR A 135 6.64 -2.99 -27.78
C THR A 135 7.77 -1.99 -27.97
N GLN A 136 7.74 -1.23 -29.07
CA GLN A 136 8.71 -0.16 -29.32
C GLN A 136 8.66 0.90 -28.22
N HIS A 137 7.45 1.37 -27.84
CA HIS A 137 7.29 2.32 -26.76
C HIS A 137 7.84 1.80 -25.42
N LEU A 138 7.57 0.53 -25.08
CA LEU A 138 8.08 -0.07 -23.85
C LEU A 138 9.62 -0.16 -23.85
N SER A 139 10.23 -0.45 -24.99
CA SER A 139 11.70 -0.45 -25.15
C SER A 139 12.28 0.95 -24.94
N GLU A 140 11.78 1.95 -25.67
CA GLU A 140 12.25 3.33 -25.56
C GLU A 140 12.06 3.91 -24.15
N ALA A 141 10.91 3.62 -23.53
CA ALA A 141 10.63 4.02 -22.16
C ALA A 141 11.55 3.31 -21.15
N ALA A 142 11.83 2.02 -21.33
CA ALA A 142 12.77 1.27 -20.50
C ALA A 142 14.19 1.84 -20.60
N ASP A 143 14.67 2.12 -21.81
CA ASP A 143 15.99 2.72 -22.06
C ASP A 143 16.10 4.08 -21.37
N ALA A 144 15.10 4.95 -21.54
CA ALA A 144 15.07 6.25 -20.88
C ALA A 144 15.03 6.12 -19.35
N ALA A 145 14.31 5.13 -18.82
CA ALA A 145 14.24 4.87 -17.39
C ALA A 145 15.59 4.37 -16.84
N GLN A 146 16.25 3.45 -17.53
CA GLN A 146 17.56 2.91 -17.16
C GLN A 146 18.66 3.98 -17.27
N GLN A 147 18.65 4.82 -18.31
CA GLN A 147 19.58 5.96 -18.41
C GLN A 147 19.44 6.91 -17.22
N ARG A 148 18.21 7.16 -16.77
CA ARG A 148 17.95 8.04 -15.62
C ARG A 148 18.22 7.38 -14.28
N TYR A 149 18.00 6.06 -14.18
CA TYR A 149 18.14 5.27 -12.97
C TYR A 149 18.92 3.98 -13.24
N PRO A 150 20.25 4.05 -13.46
CA PRO A 150 21.04 2.90 -13.95
C PRO A 150 21.08 1.69 -13.01
N THR A 151 20.87 1.90 -11.71
CA THR A 151 20.86 0.85 -10.69
C THR A 151 19.46 0.36 -10.34
N ALA A 152 18.42 0.92 -10.97
CA ALA A 152 17.05 0.52 -10.66
C ALA A 152 16.70 -0.79 -11.37
N GLN A 153 16.12 -1.71 -10.61
CA GLN A 153 15.53 -2.92 -11.17
C GLN A 153 14.35 -2.56 -12.08
N LEU A 154 14.23 -3.22 -13.23
CA LEU A 154 13.08 -3.07 -14.11
C LEU A 154 12.10 -4.23 -13.90
N VAL A 155 10.83 -3.90 -13.77
CA VAL A 155 9.72 -4.85 -13.69
C VAL A 155 8.59 -4.43 -14.64
N LEU A 156 8.28 -5.25 -15.64
CA LEU A 156 7.09 -5.08 -16.47
C LEU A 156 6.04 -6.09 -16.02
N LEU A 157 4.83 -5.65 -15.73
CA LEU A 157 3.75 -6.53 -15.28
C LEU A 157 2.40 -6.10 -15.83
N GLY A 158 1.45 -7.02 -15.87
CA GLY A 158 0.08 -6.77 -16.27
C GLY A 158 -0.41 -7.79 -17.28
N ASP A 159 -1.47 -7.47 -18.03
CA ASP A 159 -2.06 -8.36 -19.02
C ASP A 159 -1.56 -8.02 -20.41
N PHE A 160 -0.75 -8.93 -20.96
CA PHE A 160 -0.09 -8.76 -22.25
C PHE A 160 -0.89 -9.35 -23.40
N ASN A 161 -1.96 -10.12 -23.14
CA ASN A 161 -2.75 -10.83 -24.18
C ASN A 161 -1.86 -11.39 -25.30
N ALA A 162 -0.83 -12.14 -24.91
CA ALA A 162 0.21 -12.67 -25.78
C ALA A 162 0.31 -14.19 -25.59
N HIS A 163 0.57 -14.91 -26.67
CA HIS A 163 0.72 -16.36 -26.67
C HIS A 163 2.08 -16.76 -27.22
N HIS A 164 2.84 -17.59 -26.49
CA HIS A 164 4.12 -18.08 -26.97
C HIS A 164 4.37 -19.52 -26.51
N GLN A 165 4.49 -20.43 -27.47
CA GLN A 165 4.52 -21.88 -27.26
C GLN A 165 5.74 -22.39 -26.46
N GLU A 166 6.82 -21.62 -26.36
CA GLU A 166 8.03 -22.01 -25.61
C GLU A 166 8.28 -21.16 -24.36
N TRP A 167 7.46 -20.12 -24.15
CA TRP A 167 7.74 -19.11 -23.12
C TRP A 167 6.59 -18.96 -22.12
N LEU A 168 5.34 -19.11 -22.57
CA LEU A 168 4.16 -18.86 -21.76
C LEU A 168 3.36 -20.15 -21.57
N PHE A 169 3.42 -20.71 -20.36
CA PHE A 169 2.69 -21.92 -20.00
C PHE A 169 1.21 -21.60 -19.67
N PRO A 170 0.21 -22.36 -20.15
CA PRO A 170 0.31 -23.59 -20.94
C PRO A 170 0.64 -23.31 -22.40
N TYR A 171 1.70 -23.97 -22.86
CA TYR A 171 2.28 -23.85 -24.19
C TYR A 171 1.27 -24.25 -25.28
N GLN A 172 0.74 -23.25 -25.99
CA GLN A 172 -0.24 -23.44 -27.06
C GLN A 172 0.32 -23.01 -28.41
N CYS A 173 0.14 -21.74 -28.77
CA CYS A 173 0.58 -21.17 -30.03
C CYS A 173 1.50 -19.98 -29.79
N THR A 174 2.18 -19.56 -30.85
CA THR A 174 2.97 -18.33 -30.86
C THR A 174 2.33 -17.31 -31.79
N ASP A 175 1.70 -16.28 -31.23
CA ASP A 175 1.11 -15.17 -31.99
C ASP A 175 2.13 -14.03 -32.17
N HIS A 176 1.73 -12.98 -32.90
CA HIS A 176 2.59 -11.81 -33.12
C HIS A 176 2.94 -11.13 -31.80
N ALA A 177 1.97 -10.98 -30.90
CA ALA A 177 2.19 -10.40 -29.57
C ALA A 177 3.22 -11.20 -28.76
N GLY A 178 3.13 -12.53 -28.74
CA GLY A 178 4.08 -13.40 -28.08
C GLY A 178 5.49 -13.25 -28.63
N ARG A 179 5.66 -13.17 -29.96
CA ARG A 179 6.98 -12.94 -30.57
C ARG A 179 7.55 -11.59 -30.17
N GLU A 180 6.77 -10.52 -30.25
CA GLU A 180 7.24 -9.17 -29.94
C GLU A 180 7.55 -9.01 -28.45
N MET A 181 6.71 -9.55 -27.57
CA MET A 181 6.94 -9.51 -26.12
C MET A 181 8.13 -10.39 -25.71
N ARG A 182 8.35 -11.53 -26.37
CA ARG A 182 9.53 -12.37 -26.15
C ARG A 182 10.81 -11.65 -26.60
N LYS A 183 10.80 -10.98 -27.76
CA LYS A 183 11.94 -10.17 -28.22
C LYS A 183 12.25 -9.04 -27.25
N LEU A 184 11.22 -8.32 -26.78
CA LEU A 184 11.38 -7.26 -25.77
C LEU A 184 11.99 -7.80 -24.48
N ALA A 185 11.49 -8.93 -23.99
CA ALA A 185 12.02 -9.56 -22.79
C ALA A 185 13.50 -9.92 -22.95
N ILE A 186 13.90 -10.49 -24.09
CA ILE A 186 15.32 -10.79 -24.37
C ILE A 186 16.16 -9.51 -24.47
N ALA A 187 15.67 -8.49 -25.19
CA ALA A 187 16.40 -7.24 -25.39
C ALA A 187 16.66 -6.47 -24.09
N LEU A 188 15.73 -6.56 -23.13
CA LEU A 188 15.82 -5.90 -21.83
C LEU A 188 16.33 -6.82 -20.70
N ASP A 189 16.83 -8.01 -21.04
CA ASP A 189 17.28 -9.04 -20.09
C ASP A 189 16.25 -9.35 -18.98
N LEU A 190 14.99 -9.47 -19.38
CA LEU A 190 13.87 -9.73 -18.50
C LEU A 190 13.51 -11.21 -18.45
N THR A 191 13.41 -11.73 -17.22
CA THR A 191 12.92 -13.07 -16.94
C THR A 191 11.45 -13.04 -16.53
N GLN A 192 10.65 -13.92 -17.14
CA GLN A 192 9.21 -14.08 -16.84
C GLN A 192 8.99 -15.03 -15.67
N LEU A 193 8.31 -14.58 -14.62
CA LEU A 193 8.16 -15.33 -13.36
C LEU A 193 6.84 -16.09 -13.20
N VAL A 194 5.82 -15.81 -14.01
CA VAL A 194 4.52 -16.47 -13.88
C VAL A 194 4.53 -17.83 -14.59
N GLN A 195 4.42 -18.91 -13.82
CA GLN A 195 4.57 -20.30 -14.29
C GLN A 195 3.24 -21.06 -14.48
N GLY A 196 2.10 -20.38 -14.51
CA GLY A 196 0.78 -21.02 -14.59
C GLY A 196 -0.24 -20.20 -15.34
N ALA A 197 -1.34 -20.84 -15.73
CA ALA A 197 -2.45 -20.14 -16.39
C ALA A 197 -3.06 -19.07 -15.47
N THR A 198 -3.09 -17.83 -15.95
CA THR A 198 -3.66 -16.68 -15.23
C THR A 198 -5.06 -16.36 -15.71
N ARG A 199 -5.40 -16.59 -16.99
CA ARG A 199 -6.78 -16.51 -17.47
C ARG A 199 -7.37 -17.92 -17.52
N VAL A 200 -8.43 -18.14 -16.73
CA VAL A 200 -9.17 -19.40 -16.71
C VAL A 200 -10.60 -19.13 -17.19
N PRO A 201 -10.91 -19.44 -18.47
CA PRO A 201 -12.19 -19.08 -19.06
C PRO A 201 -13.40 -19.71 -18.36
N ASP A 202 -14.50 -18.95 -18.34
CA ASP A 202 -15.80 -19.44 -17.87
C ASP A 202 -16.39 -20.51 -18.81
N VAL A 203 -15.98 -20.52 -20.07
CA VAL A 203 -16.45 -21.46 -21.10
C VAL A 203 -15.58 -22.72 -21.08
N ASP A 204 -16.19 -23.90 -20.91
CA ASP A 204 -15.47 -25.18 -20.77
C ASP A 204 -14.65 -25.57 -22.00
N THR A 205 -15.01 -25.06 -23.18
CA THR A 205 -14.30 -25.33 -24.44
C THR A 205 -13.08 -24.44 -24.65
N HIS A 206 -12.91 -23.38 -23.85
CA HIS A 206 -11.79 -22.46 -24.01
C HIS A 206 -10.61 -22.91 -23.15
N THR A 207 -9.43 -22.87 -23.74
CA THR A 207 -8.18 -23.20 -23.04
C THR A 207 -7.79 -22.07 -22.10
N ALA A 208 -7.28 -22.43 -20.93
CA ALA A 208 -6.69 -21.46 -20.03
C ALA A 208 -5.29 -21.06 -20.49
N ASN A 209 -4.89 -19.83 -20.19
CA ASN A 209 -3.68 -19.22 -20.75
C ASN A 209 -2.95 -18.40 -19.67
N CYS A 210 -1.62 -18.29 -19.76
CA CYS A 210 -0.86 -17.28 -19.03
C CYS A 210 -0.79 -16.01 -19.87
N LEU A 211 -1.62 -15.03 -19.52
CA LEU A 211 -1.69 -13.73 -20.19
C LEU A 211 -1.20 -12.60 -19.29
N ASP A 212 -1.29 -12.80 -17.98
CA ASP A 212 -0.80 -11.86 -16.98
C ASP A 212 0.66 -12.19 -16.67
N LEU A 213 1.57 -11.30 -17.07
CA LEU A 213 3.01 -11.52 -16.97
C LEU A 213 3.63 -10.68 -15.84
N LEU A 214 4.77 -11.15 -15.34
CA LEU A 214 5.65 -10.43 -14.43
C LEU A 214 7.09 -10.69 -14.87
N LEU A 215 7.60 -9.74 -15.66
CA LEU A 215 8.92 -9.74 -16.27
C LEU A 215 9.87 -8.90 -15.41
N THR A 216 11.06 -9.40 -15.10
CA THR A 216 12.02 -8.64 -14.28
C THR A 216 13.48 -8.91 -14.61
N THR A 217 14.35 -7.91 -14.38
CA THR A 217 15.81 -8.02 -14.46
C THR A 217 16.44 -8.73 -13.26
N ASP A 218 15.69 -8.99 -12.18
CA ASP A 218 16.18 -9.70 -10.99
C ASP A 218 15.16 -10.75 -10.55
N PRO A 219 15.24 -11.97 -11.13
CA PRO A 219 14.26 -13.03 -10.91
C PRO A 219 14.33 -13.66 -9.51
N ASP A 220 15.52 -13.72 -8.92
CA ASP A 220 15.75 -14.38 -7.63
C ASP A 220 15.13 -13.60 -6.47
N ARG A 221 14.81 -12.32 -6.68
CA ARG A 221 14.18 -11.45 -5.68
C ARG A 221 12.74 -11.80 -5.34
N TYR A 222 12.00 -12.51 -6.20
CA TYR A 222 10.55 -12.66 -6.03
C TYR A 222 10.10 -14.11 -5.93
N SER A 223 9.19 -14.35 -4.98
CA SER A 223 8.33 -15.52 -4.98
C SER A 223 6.98 -15.17 -5.58
N VAL A 224 6.59 -15.86 -6.65
CA VAL A 224 5.33 -15.63 -7.37
C VAL A 224 4.36 -16.77 -7.14
N SER A 225 3.10 -16.44 -6.85
CA SER A 225 2.01 -17.41 -6.70
C SER A 225 0.75 -16.94 -7.40
N ILE A 226 -0.04 -17.90 -7.91
CA ILE A 226 -1.31 -17.63 -8.59
C ILE A 226 -2.44 -18.00 -7.63
N CYS A 227 -3.31 -17.03 -7.36
CA CYS A 227 -4.44 -17.13 -6.45
C CYS A 227 -5.77 -17.01 -7.20
N SER A 228 -6.86 -17.41 -6.54
CA SER A 228 -8.22 -17.24 -7.06
C SER A 228 -8.50 -15.78 -7.49
N PRO A 229 -9.30 -15.55 -8.54
CA PRO A 229 -9.66 -14.22 -9.01
C PRO A 229 -10.21 -13.27 -7.94
N ILE A 230 -9.92 -11.98 -8.11
CA ILE A 230 -10.60 -10.91 -7.36
C ILE A 230 -11.99 -10.70 -7.97
N GLY A 231 -13.02 -10.76 -7.12
CA GLY A 231 -14.40 -10.57 -7.54
C GLY A 231 -14.86 -11.66 -8.50
N SER A 232 -15.33 -11.25 -9.69
CA SER A 232 -15.83 -12.13 -10.75
C SER A 232 -15.03 -12.03 -12.05
N SER A 233 -13.73 -11.71 -11.98
CA SER A 233 -12.84 -11.81 -13.14
C SER A 233 -12.59 -13.28 -13.50
N ASP A 234 -12.38 -13.58 -14.80
CA ASP A 234 -11.82 -14.85 -15.26
C ASP A 234 -10.28 -14.86 -15.20
N HIS A 235 -9.66 -13.75 -14.81
CA HIS A 235 -8.24 -13.67 -14.51
C HIS A 235 -7.95 -13.88 -13.02
N CYS A 236 -7.00 -14.75 -12.76
CA CYS A 236 -6.42 -15.04 -11.46
C CYS A 236 -5.63 -13.84 -10.95
N LEU A 237 -5.47 -13.81 -9.63
CA LEU A 237 -4.59 -12.87 -8.96
C LEU A 237 -3.17 -13.42 -8.96
N VAL A 238 -2.20 -12.69 -9.49
CA VAL A 238 -0.78 -13.00 -9.32
C VAL A 238 -0.27 -12.22 -8.11
N LYS A 239 0.27 -12.94 -7.12
CA LYS A 239 0.93 -12.35 -5.95
C LYS A 239 2.44 -12.54 -6.08
N SER A 240 3.19 -11.44 -6.02
CA SER A 240 4.63 -11.41 -5.92
C SER A 240 5.05 -10.90 -4.54
N VAL A 241 5.97 -11.60 -3.89
CA VAL A 241 6.52 -11.21 -2.59
C VAL A 241 8.04 -11.20 -2.69
N SER A 242 8.67 -10.10 -2.30
CA SER A 242 10.13 -10.04 -2.28
C SER A 242 10.72 -10.94 -1.18
N VAL A 243 11.62 -11.86 -1.53
CA VAL A 243 12.28 -12.79 -0.59
C VAL A 243 13.31 -12.12 0.32
N TYR A 244 13.83 -10.94 -0.05
CA TYR A 244 14.72 -10.13 0.79
C TYR A 244 13.99 -9.32 1.86
N SER A 245 12.66 -9.37 1.86
CA SER A 245 11.88 -8.78 2.93
C SER A 245 12.04 -9.62 4.20
N PRO A 246 12.44 -9.05 5.35
CA PRO A 246 12.26 -9.76 6.60
C PRO A 246 10.76 -9.98 6.84
N PRO A 247 10.43 -10.96 7.70
CA PRO A 247 9.05 -11.20 8.11
C PRO A 247 8.43 -9.88 8.51
N ASP A 248 7.23 -9.60 7.98
CA ASP A 248 6.43 -8.42 8.31
C ASP A 248 6.54 -8.17 9.82
N PRO A 249 7.26 -7.12 10.25
CA PRO A 249 7.28 -6.75 11.64
C PRO A 249 5.96 -6.06 11.85
N SER A 250 4.86 -6.82 11.85
CA SER A 250 3.55 -6.28 12.18
C SER A 250 3.78 -5.51 13.47
N PRO A 251 3.60 -4.18 13.51
CA PRO A 251 3.56 -3.49 14.76
C PRO A 251 2.18 -3.85 15.31
N ARG A 252 2.01 -5.10 15.73
CA ARG A 252 0.94 -5.51 16.63
C ARG A 252 1.30 -4.91 17.98
N GLY A 253 1.39 -3.59 18.03
CA GLY A 253 1.44 -2.85 19.27
C GLY A 253 0.21 -3.26 20.06
N THR A 254 0.36 -3.40 21.36
CA THR A 254 -0.80 -3.50 22.24
C THR A 254 -1.16 -2.08 22.65
N ARG A 255 -2.44 -1.72 22.50
CA ARG A 255 -2.97 -0.53 23.15
C ARG A 255 -3.37 -0.95 24.55
N ARG A 256 -2.73 -0.36 25.54
CA ARG A 256 -3.16 -0.48 26.92
C ARG A 256 -4.50 0.23 27.11
N VAL A 257 -5.49 -0.51 27.59
CA VAL A 257 -6.81 0.02 27.95
C VAL A 257 -6.94 -0.03 29.46
N TRP A 258 -6.97 1.16 30.07
CA TRP A 258 -7.14 1.36 31.51
C TRP A 258 -8.60 1.17 31.92
N ARG A 259 -8.83 0.41 32.99
CA ARG A 259 -10.16 0.18 33.57
C ARG A 259 -10.38 1.12 34.77
N TYR A 260 -10.57 2.41 34.47
CA TYR A 260 -10.72 3.46 35.48
C TYR A 260 -11.85 3.22 36.50
N LYS A 261 -12.90 2.47 36.13
CA LYS A 261 -13.99 2.10 37.05
C LYS A 261 -13.57 1.13 38.16
N SER A 262 -12.45 0.45 37.98
CA SER A 262 -11.91 -0.55 38.91
C SER A 262 -10.58 -0.09 39.52
N ALA A 263 -10.25 1.20 39.40
CA ALA A 263 -9.02 1.77 39.94
C ALA A 263 -9.09 1.89 41.46
N ASP A 264 -7.97 1.60 42.11
CA ASP A 264 -7.72 1.98 43.50
C ASP A 264 -7.28 3.46 43.55
N TRP A 265 -8.27 4.35 43.64
CA TRP A 265 -8.00 5.78 43.65
C TRP A 265 -7.35 6.27 44.95
N ASP A 266 -7.59 5.61 46.07
CA ASP A 266 -6.98 5.97 47.36
C ASP A 266 -5.50 5.61 47.36
N GLY A 267 -5.16 4.39 46.94
CA GLY A 267 -3.76 3.96 46.79
C GLY A 267 -2.98 4.85 45.82
N LEU A 268 -3.61 5.24 44.69
CA LEU A 268 -2.98 6.16 43.73
C LEU A 268 -2.72 7.56 44.32
N ARG A 269 -3.68 8.10 45.07
CA ARG A 269 -3.51 9.39 45.76
C ARG A 269 -2.39 9.33 46.80
N SER A 270 -2.39 8.29 47.63
CA SER A 270 -1.34 8.08 48.64
C SER A 270 0.04 7.92 47.99
N PHE A 271 0.14 7.18 46.89
CA PHE A 271 1.38 7.04 46.13
C PHE A 271 1.94 8.38 45.68
N PHE A 272 1.11 9.23 45.06
CA PHE A 272 1.55 10.55 44.60
C PHE A 272 1.85 11.52 45.75
N ALA A 273 1.09 11.47 46.84
CA ALA A 273 1.33 12.32 48.00
C ALA A 273 2.66 11.99 48.69
N CYS A 274 3.06 10.72 48.71
CA CYS A 274 4.31 10.26 49.32
C CYS A 274 5.50 10.26 48.35
N TYR A 275 5.31 10.54 47.06
CA TYR A 275 6.39 10.46 46.08
C TYR A 275 7.35 11.64 46.20
N PRO A 276 8.68 11.43 46.19
CA PRO A 276 9.67 12.49 46.32
C PRO A 276 9.87 13.24 44.99
N TRP A 277 8.88 14.06 44.60
CA TRP A 277 8.83 14.76 43.32
C TRP A 277 10.02 15.67 43.04
N GLN A 278 10.37 16.54 43.99
CA GLN A 278 11.41 17.55 43.80
C GLN A 278 12.78 16.94 43.46
N PRO A 279 13.34 16.01 44.26
CA PRO A 279 14.64 15.43 43.96
C PRO A 279 14.63 14.45 42.77
N THR A 280 13.47 13.99 42.31
CA THR A 280 13.37 12.93 41.29
C THR A 280 12.93 13.44 39.92
N CYS A 281 12.01 14.40 39.87
CA CYS A 281 11.41 14.91 38.65
C CYS A 281 11.90 16.31 38.28
N PHE A 282 12.51 17.05 39.21
CA PHE A 282 12.91 18.45 39.02
C PHE A 282 14.41 18.66 39.30
N SER A 283 15.21 17.63 39.05
CA SER A 283 16.66 17.64 39.29
C SER A 283 17.47 18.21 38.11
N SER A 284 16.81 18.50 36.98
CA SER A 284 17.41 19.05 35.75
C SER A 284 16.92 20.47 35.51
N GLU A 285 17.74 21.31 34.88
CA GLU A 285 17.31 22.64 34.38
C GLU A 285 16.58 22.54 33.02
N ASP A 286 16.65 21.39 32.33
CA ASP A 286 15.90 21.16 31.11
C ASP A 286 14.44 20.78 31.42
N ALA A 287 13.52 21.63 30.98
CA ALA A 287 12.09 21.45 31.15
C ALA A 287 11.57 20.17 30.48
N SER A 288 12.16 19.74 29.35
CA SER A 288 11.74 18.53 28.64
C SER A 288 12.07 17.28 29.47
N SER A 289 13.29 17.21 29.98
CA SER A 289 13.74 16.15 30.90
C SER A 289 12.88 16.07 32.16
N CYS A 290 12.50 17.22 32.74
CA CYS A 290 11.62 17.24 33.90
C CYS A 290 10.21 16.72 33.57
N ALA A 291 9.65 17.12 32.43
CA ALA A 291 8.34 16.67 31.98
C ALA A 291 8.30 15.15 31.76
N ASP A 292 9.35 14.58 31.15
CA ASP A 292 9.49 13.14 30.96
C ASP A 292 9.55 12.40 32.30
N ALA A 293 10.31 12.92 33.27
CA ALA A 293 10.40 12.33 34.60
C ALA A 293 9.05 12.36 35.34
N VAL A 294 8.29 13.47 35.26
CA VAL A 294 6.93 13.54 35.82
C VAL A 294 6.00 12.54 35.14
N ALA A 295 6.02 12.48 33.81
CA ALA A 295 5.19 11.57 33.04
C ALA A 295 5.46 10.10 33.38
N ASP A 296 6.72 9.75 33.64
CA ASP A 296 7.13 8.42 34.08
C ASP A 296 6.54 8.02 35.43
N VAL A 297 6.57 8.93 36.41
CA VAL A 297 6.00 8.69 37.74
C VAL A 297 4.49 8.53 37.67
N LEU A 298 3.81 9.39 36.90
CA LEU A 298 2.38 9.28 36.67
C LEU A 298 2.01 7.93 36.06
N ARG A 299 2.77 7.49 35.04
CA ARG A 299 2.55 6.20 34.39
C ARG A 299 2.74 5.03 35.34
N ARG A 300 3.78 5.05 36.19
CA ARG A 300 4.00 4.03 37.23
C ARG A 300 2.86 3.99 38.23
N GLY A 301 2.41 5.14 38.73
CA GLY A 301 1.24 5.22 39.60
C GLY A 301 0.01 4.57 38.94
N MET A 302 -0.26 4.93 37.68
CA MET A 302 -1.35 4.31 36.94
C MET A 302 -1.17 2.79 36.82
N GLU A 303 0.03 2.29 36.52
CA GLU A 303 0.32 0.85 36.40
C GLU A 303 0.08 0.06 37.69
N TYR A 304 0.40 0.63 38.85
CA TYR A 304 0.20 -0.03 40.14
C TYR A 304 -1.26 -0.05 40.60
N TYR A 305 -2.00 1.03 40.35
CA TYR A 305 -3.31 1.26 41.00
C TYR A 305 -4.50 1.24 40.04
N ILE A 306 -4.28 1.23 38.72
CA ILE A 306 -5.35 1.16 37.72
C ILE A 306 -5.21 -0.14 36.93
N PRO A 307 -6.12 -1.11 37.11
CA PRO A 307 -6.11 -2.32 36.30
C PRO A 307 -6.18 -1.99 34.82
N PHE A 308 -5.38 -2.69 34.01
CA PHE A 308 -5.37 -2.50 32.57
C PHE A 308 -5.42 -3.84 31.84
N SER A 309 -5.82 -3.77 30.57
CA SER A 309 -5.71 -4.88 29.63
C SER A 309 -5.01 -4.40 28.37
N ASP A 310 -4.03 -5.16 27.93
CA ASP A 310 -3.36 -4.94 26.66
C ASP A 310 -4.20 -5.52 25.53
N VAL A 311 -4.91 -4.64 24.83
CA VAL A 311 -5.69 -5.02 23.67
C VAL A 311 -4.77 -4.94 22.47
N LYS A 312 -4.69 -5.99 21.66
CA LYS A 312 -3.96 -5.92 20.39
C LYS A 312 -4.48 -4.71 19.62
N MET A 313 -3.60 -3.80 19.22
CA MET A 313 -3.90 -2.86 18.17
C MET A 313 -4.11 -3.72 16.94
N SER A 314 -5.35 -4.16 16.75
CA SER A 314 -5.85 -4.33 15.41
C SER A 314 -5.62 -2.96 14.78
N ASP A 315 -4.83 -2.90 13.71
CA ASP A 315 -5.20 -1.98 12.62
C ASP A 315 -6.70 -2.11 12.55
N GLN A 316 -7.45 -1.04 12.83
CA GLN A 316 -8.89 -1.13 12.92
C GLN A 316 -9.37 -1.67 11.58
N ALA A 317 -9.57 -3.00 11.50
CA ALA A 317 -10.07 -3.63 10.31
C ALA A 317 -11.41 -2.94 10.10
N ARG A 318 -11.54 -2.26 8.97
CA ARG A 318 -12.63 -1.31 8.80
C ARG A 318 -13.94 -2.07 9.10
N PRO A 319 -14.87 -1.51 9.90
CA PRO A 319 -15.93 -2.27 10.61
C PRO A 319 -16.96 -3.03 9.75
N TRP A 320 -16.76 -3.07 8.43
CA TRP A 320 -17.64 -3.71 7.46
C TRP A 320 -17.06 -4.98 6.85
N PHE A 321 -15.80 -5.32 7.13
CA PHE A 321 -15.25 -6.64 6.87
C PHE A 321 -15.31 -7.46 8.16
N GLY A 322 -16.39 -8.22 8.30
CA GLY A 322 -16.55 -9.17 9.39
C GLY A 322 -16.06 -10.57 9.01
N ALA A 323 -16.00 -11.45 10.01
CA ALA A 323 -15.62 -12.85 9.82
C ALA A 323 -16.49 -13.60 8.78
N GLU A 324 -17.69 -13.11 8.45
CA GLU A 324 -18.50 -13.65 7.36
C GLU A 324 -17.85 -13.44 5.98
N CYS A 325 -17.27 -12.26 5.74
CA CYS A 325 -16.54 -11.96 4.50
C CYS A 325 -15.32 -12.86 4.36
N ASP A 326 -14.53 -12.99 5.44
CA ASP A 326 -13.32 -13.82 5.47
C ASP A 326 -13.65 -15.30 5.21
N ARG A 327 -14.71 -15.82 5.85
CA ARG A 327 -15.18 -17.19 5.59
C ARG A 327 -15.62 -17.37 4.14
N ALA A 328 -16.35 -16.40 3.58
CA ALA A 328 -16.83 -16.50 2.21
C ALA A 328 -15.69 -16.44 1.19
N ASP A 329 -14.68 -15.60 1.41
CA ASP A 329 -13.48 -15.54 0.56
C ASP A 329 -12.61 -16.79 0.71
N ALA A 330 -12.39 -17.29 1.93
CA ALA A 330 -11.67 -18.54 2.17
C ALA A 330 -12.34 -19.73 1.49
N LEU A 331 -13.68 -19.84 1.55
CA LEU A 331 -14.44 -20.88 0.86
C LEU A 331 -14.32 -20.75 -0.66
N LYS A 332 -14.39 -19.53 -1.20
CA LYS A 332 -14.15 -19.26 -2.64
C LYS A 332 -12.75 -19.72 -3.04
N HIS A 333 -11.73 -19.35 -2.27
CA HIS A 333 -10.35 -19.71 -2.55
C HIS A 333 -10.10 -21.22 -2.46
N ALA A 334 -10.65 -21.89 -1.44
CA ALA A 334 -10.55 -23.34 -1.31
C ALA A 334 -11.23 -24.08 -2.48
N ALA A 335 -12.43 -23.65 -2.86
CA ALA A 335 -13.14 -24.22 -4.00
C ALA A 335 -12.40 -23.98 -5.33
N TYR A 336 -11.78 -22.80 -5.49
CA TYR A 336 -10.94 -22.49 -6.64
C TYR A 336 -9.74 -23.44 -6.74
N ARG A 337 -8.99 -23.64 -5.63
CA ARG A 337 -7.84 -24.55 -5.61
C ARG A 337 -8.26 -25.97 -5.98
N ALA A 338 -9.32 -26.48 -5.34
CA ALA A 338 -9.84 -27.81 -5.63
C ALA A 338 -10.24 -27.96 -7.12
N TRP A 339 -10.88 -26.95 -7.72
CA TRP A 339 -11.21 -26.96 -9.13
C TRP A 339 -9.97 -26.86 -10.04
N SER A 340 -9.01 -26.00 -9.70
CA SER A 340 -7.76 -25.85 -10.44
C SER A 340 -6.97 -27.16 -10.45
N ASP A 341 -6.84 -27.82 -9.31
CA ASP A 341 -6.15 -29.11 -9.17
C ASP A 341 -6.84 -30.19 -9.99
N ALA A 342 -8.17 -30.30 -9.89
CA ALA A 342 -8.95 -31.25 -10.71
C ALA A 342 -8.78 -31.01 -12.22
N ARG A 343 -8.68 -29.76 -12.64
CA ARG A 343 -8.44 -29.41 -14.04
C ARG A 343 -7.03 -29.82 -14.49
N ILE A 344 -6.01 -29.56 -13.67
CA ILE A 344 -4.62 -29.94 -13.96
C ILE A 344 -4.48 -31.47 -14.05
N CYS A 345 -5.08 -32.18 -13.10
CA CYS A 345 -5.04 -33.64 -13.04
C CYS A 345 -6.07 -34.33 -13.97
N LYS A 346 -6.87 -33.56 -14.73
CA LYS A 346 -7.95 -34.07 -15.59
C LYS A 346 -8.91 -35.02 -14.86
N ALA A 347 -9.26 -34.68 -13.62
CA ALA A 347 -10.15 -35.47 -12.78
C ALA A 347 -11.57 -35.54 -13.37
N SER A 348 -12.24 -36.67 -13.19
CA SER A 348 -13.60 -36.90 -13.70
C SER A 348 -14.64 -35.97 -13.06
N ASP A 349 -14.39 -35.45 -11.87
CA ASP A 349 -15.29 -34.56 -11.12
C ASP A 349 -15.03 -33.06 -11.36
N VAL A 350 -14.18 -32.70 -12.34
CA VAL A 350 -13.81 -31.30 -12.64
C VAL A 350 -15.02 -30.38 -12.83
N ALA A 351 -16.07 -30.87 -13.51
CA ALA A 351 -17.31 -30.11 -13.73
C ALA A 351 -18.08 -29.86 -12.42
N GLN A 352 -18.08 -30.82 -11.50
CA GLN A 352 -18.69 -30.66 -10.17
C GLN A 352 -17.91 -29.64 -9.34
N LYS A 353 -16.57 -29.71 -9.36
CA LYS A 353 -15.73 -28.75 -8.65
C LYS A 353 -15.85 -27.34 -9.24
N LYS A 354 -15.96 -27.19 -10.56
CA LYS A 354 -16.26 -25.89 -11.21
C LYS A 354 -17.59 -25.32 -10.74
N LYS A 355 -18.65 -26.14 -10.69
CA LYS A 355 -19.95 -25.72 -10.16
C LYS A 355 -19.85 -25.28 -8.69
N ALA A 356 -19.07 -25.99 -7.86
CA ALA A 356 -18.81 -25.61 -6.47
C ALA A 356 -18.09 -24.26 -6.36
N PHE A 357 -17.05 -24.04 -7.16
CA PHE A 357 -16.35 -22.75 -7.24
C PHE A 357 -17.29 -21.62 -7.66
N ASN A 358 -18.09 -21.80 -8.72
CA ASN A 358 -19.03 -20.79 -9.20
C ASN A 358 -20.08 -20.43 -8.13
N ARG A 359 -20.57 -21.40 -7.35
CA ARG A 359 -21.46 -21.16 -6.22
C ARG A 359 -20.76 -20.36 -5.11
N ALA A 360 -19.54 -20.73 -4.74
CA ALA A 360 -18.76 -20.04 -3.72
C ALA A 360 -18.41 -18.61 -4.14
N ALA A 361 -18.02 -18.37 -5.39
CA ALA A 361 -17.74 -17.06 -5.94
C ALA A 361 -18.97 -16.14 -5.92
N LYS A 362 -20.13 -16.64 -6.37
CA LYS A 362 -21.41 -15.91 -6.30
C LYS A 362 -21.81 -15.59 -4.86
N SER A 363 -21.66 -16.55 -3.95
CA SER A 363 -21.93 -16.37 -2.52
C SER A 363 -21.03 -15.30 -1.91
N CYS A 364 -19.71 -15.38 -2.14
CA CYS A 364 -18.74 -14.39 -1.68
C CYS A 364 -19.07 -12.98 -2.19
N LYS A 365 -19.35 -12.84 -3.50
CA LYS A 365 -19.78 -11.55 -4.08
C LYS A 365 -21.04 -11.00 -3.41
N LYS A 366 -22.02 -11.85 -3.10
CA LYS A 366 -23.26 -11.46 -2.41
C LYS A 366 -22.99 -11.00 -0.98
N VAL A 367 -22.22 -11.77 -0.22
CA VAL A 367 -21.82 -11.43 1.16
C VAL A 367 -21.11 -10.10 1.18
N LEU A 368 -20.03 -9.93 0.39
CA LEU A 368 -19.25 -8.68 0.37
C LEU A 368 -20.12 -7.45 0.05
N ARG A 369 -21.03 -7.56 -0.93
CA ARG A 369 -21.95 -6.46 -1.28
C ARG A 369 -22.94 -6.16 -0.15
N ARG A 370 -23.53 -7.20 0.44
CA ARG A 370 -24.47 -7.06 1.57
C ARG A 370 -23.80 -6.41 2.77
N THR A 371 -22.64 -6.90 3.20
CA THR A 371 -21.95 -6.37 4.38
C THR A 371 -21.52 -4.91 4.19
N ARG A 372 -21.10 -4.54 2.97
CA ARG A 372 -20.84 -3.13 2.62
C ARG A 372 -22.11 -2.28 2.71
N PHE A 373 -23.21 -2.74 2.11
CA PHE A 373 -24.49 -2.04 2.15
C PHE A 373 -24.98 -1.86 3.60
N ASP A 374 -25.03 -2.93 4.39
CA ASP A 374 -25.46 -2.92 5.79
C ASP A 374 -24.60 -1.98 6.63
N HIS A 375 -23.31 -1.86 6.34
CA HIS A 375 -22.45 -0.88 7.00
C HIS A 375 -22.78 0.57 6.63
N ILE A 376 -22.95 0.86 5.34
CA ILE A 376 -23.31 2.20 4.86
C ILE A 376 -24.67 2.59 5.47
N SER A 377 -25.66 1.70 5.46
CA SER A 377 -26.97 1.94 6.07
C SER A 377 -26.86 2.19 7.58
N ARG A 378 -26.05 1.41 8.32
CA ARG A 378 -25.81 1.65 9.76
C ARG A 378 -25.19 3.02 10.02
N ILE A 379 -24.22 3.44 9.21
CA ILE A 379 -23.62 4.76 9.33
C ILE A 379 -24.66 5.85 9.04
N GLY A 380 -25.42 5.72 7.95
CA GLY A 380 -26.47 6.66 7.59
C GLY A 380 -27.52 6.82 8.70
N ASN A 381 -28.00 5.71 9.25
CA ASN A 381 -28.95 5.70 10.36
C ASN A 381 -28.38 6.39 11.62
N LYS A 382 -27.10 6.16 11.94
CA LYS A 382 -26.44 6.83 13.06
C LYS A 382 -26.32 8.33 12.84
N LEU A 383 -25.88 8.75 11.65
CA LEU A 383 -25.77 10.17 11.29
C LEU A 383 -27.13 10.87 11.37
N ALA A 384 -28.20 10.22 10.87
CA ALA A 384 -29.56 10.72 10.95
C ALA A 384 -30.11 10.80 12.39
N SER A 385 -29.67 9.89 13.27
CA SER A 385 -30.11 9.86 14.67
C SER A 385 -29.46 10.92 15.56
N TYR A 386 -28.30 11.46 15.16
CA TYR A 386 -27.59 12.45 15.97
C TYR A 386 -28.12 13.86 15.73
N PRO A 387 -28.26 14.69 16.78
CA PRO A 387 -28.58 16.10 16.62
C PRO A 387 -27.57 16.80 15.71
N ALA A 388 -28.07 17.62 14.80
CA ALA A 388 -27.25 18.44 13.91
C ALA A 388 -26.28 19.31 14.75
N GLY A 389 -25.01 19.35 14.35
CA GLY A 389 -23.98 20.10 15.07
C GLY A 389 -23.37 19.40 16.29
N SER A 390 -23.89 18.24 16.72
CA SER A 390 -23.34 17.54 17.89
C SER A 390 -21.92 17.03 17.67
N LYS A 391 -21.13 16.96 18.76
CA LYS A 391 -19.78 16.36 18.73
C LYS A 391 -19.82 14.92 18.20
N ALA A 392 -20.85 14.15 18.55
CA ALA A 392 -21.02 12.77 18.07
C ALA A 392 -21.25 12.71 16.56
N PHE A 393 -22.10 13.59 16.02
CA PHE A 393 -22.29 13.75 14.58
C PHE A 393 -20.97 14.08 13.88
N TRP A 394 -20.32 15.16 14.28
CA TRP A 394 -19.08 15.60 13.64
C TRP A 394 -17.94 14.59 13.80
N SER A 395 -17.84 13.91 14.94
CA SER A 395 -16.86 12.84 15.13
C SER A 395 -17.10 11.68 14.15
N LEU A 396 -18.35 11.27 13.95
CA LEU A 396 -18.69 10.19 13.02
C LEU A 396 -18.50 10.64 11.56
N ALA A 397 -19.01 11.81 11.19
CA ALA A 397 -18.88 12.38 9.85
C ALA A 397 -17.40 12.53 9.45
N LYS A 398 -16.57 13.11 10.33
CA LYS A 398 -15.11 13.24 10.10
C LYS A 398 -14.42 11.88 9.98
N SER A 399 -14.83 10.90 10.79
CA SER A 399 -14.28 9.54 10.71
C SER A 399 -14.63 8.83 9.41
N VAL A 400 -15.82 9.09 8.85
CA VAL A 400 -16.29 8.48 7.59
C VAL A 400 -15.63 9.15 6.39
N GLU A 401 -15.68 10.48 6.34
CA GLU A 401 -15.08 11.27 5.26
C GLU A 401 -13.56 11.13 5.21
N SER A 402 -12.92 10.80 6.34
CA SER A 402 -11.45 10.73 6.43
C SER A 402 -10.74 12.04 6.03
N ASN A 403 -11.46 13.17 6.07
CA ASN A 403 -11.12 14.44 5.41
C ASN A 403 -10.08 15.31 6.15
N PHE A 404 -9.78 15.06 7.42
CA PHE A 404 -9.04 16.04 8.25
C PHE A 404 -7.68 15.58 8.78
N CYS A 405 -7.25 14.35 8.52
CA CYS A 405 -6.04 13.78 9.17
C CYS A 405 -5.23 12.86 8.24
N ARG A 406 -5.09 13.19 6.96
CA ARG A 406 -4.16 12.45 6.08
C ARG A 406 -2.90 13.29 5.87
N PRO A 407 -1.70 12.78 6.21
CA PRO A 407 -0.50 13.28 5.58
C PRO A 407 -0.65 13.00 4.09
N SER A 408 -0.83 14.04 3.27
CA SER A 408 -0.97 13.91 1.80
C SER A 408 0.34 13.56 1.11
N LEU A 409 1.45 13.60 1.85
CA LEU A 409 2.79 13.45 1.31
C LEU A 409 3.28 12.02 1.53
N PRO A 410 3.71 11.29 0.49
CA PRO A 410 4.44 10.04 0.64
C PRO A 410 5.74 10.28 1.45
N PRO A 411 6.45 9.22 1.87
CA PRO A 411 7.75 9.39 2.49
C PRO A 411 8.67 10.27 1.64
N LEU A 412 9.41 11.17 2.28
CA LEU A 412 10.31 12.10 1.59
C LEU A 412 11.75 11.57 1.63
N LEU A 413 12.48 11.70 0.54
CA LEU A 413 13.89 11.32 0.48
C LEU A 413 14.76 12.38 1.17
N ARG A 414 15.56 11.96 2.15
CA ARG A 414 16.57 12.80 2.80
C ARG A 414 17.84 12.88 1.95
N PRO A 415 18.69 13.90 2.15
CA PRO A 415 19.99 14.02 1.45
C PRO A 415 20.93 12.82 1.66
N ASP A 416 20.81 12.13 2.79
CA ASP A 416 21.61 10.94 3.13
C ASP A 416 21.09 9.64 2.47
N GLY A 417 20.02 9.73 1.67
CA GLY A 417 19.39 8.59 1.00
C GLY A 417 18.33 7.85 1.84
N SER A 418 18.14 8.20 3.11
CA SER A 418 17.09 7.61 3.95
C SER A 418 15.72 8.24 3.70
N LEU A 419 14.64 7.57 4.12
CA LEU A 419 13.26 8.03 3.92
C LEU A 419 12.65 8.60 5.21
N ALA A 420 11.98 9.75 5.09
CA ALA A 420 11.20 10.41 6.13
C ALA A 420 9.75 9.94 6.09
N HIS A 421 9.34 9.07 7.00
CA HIS A 421 8.02 8.42 6.98
C HIS A 421 7.00 9.15 7.84
N THR A 422 7.40 9.60 9.04
CA THR A 422 6.48 10.22 10.01
C THR A 422 6.19 11.68 9.65
N ALA A 423 5.08 12.23 10.16
CA ALA A 423 4.74 13.64 9.95
C ALA A 423 5.82 14.57 10.54
N GLU A 424 6.37 14.23 11.70
CA GLU A 424 7.45 14.95 12.35
C GLU A 424 8.73 14.93 11.52
N GLU A 425 9.14 13.75 11.02
CA GLU A 425 10.32 13.62 10.17
C GLU A 425 10.20 14.46 8.90
N LYS A 426 9.02 14.48 8.27
CA LYS A 426 8.74 15.28 7.07
C LYS A 426 8.78 16.77 7.38
N ALA A 427 8.14 17.20 8.47
CA ALA A 427 8.12 18.60 8.90
C ALA A 427 9.54 19.11 9.20
N ASN A 428 10.33 18.32 9.94
CA ASN A 428 11.72 18.64 10.26
C ASN A 428 12.59 18.71 8.99
N LEU A 429 12.38 17.80 8.03
CA LEU A 429 13.09 17.83 6.75
C LEU A 429 12.75 19.10 5.95
N PHE A 430 11.48 19.50 5.89
CA PHE A 430 11.10 20.77 5.25
C PHE A 430 11.71 21.97 5.96
N ALA A 431 11.64 22.00 7.30
CA ALA A 431 12.18 23.11 8.09
C ALA A 431 13.69 23.28 7.84
N SER A 432 14.45 22.18 7.82
CA SER A 432 15.88 22.21 7.54
C SER A 432 16.19 22.64 6.10
N LEU A 433 15.47 22.11 5.10
CA LEU A 433 15.62 22.53 3.70
C LEU A 433 15.30 24.03 3.49
N PHE A 434 14.23 24.52 4.13
CA PHE A 434 13.83 25.92 4.06
C PHE A 434 14.87 26.82 4.74
N ALA A 435 15.37 26.43 5.91
CA ALA A 435 16.41 27.17 6.63
C ALA A 435 17.72 27.23 5.83
N GLU A 436 18.12 26.15 5.17
CA GLU A 436 19.28 26.13 4.27
C GLU A 436 19.10 27.04 3.05
N SER A 437 17.90 27.02 2.45
CA SER A 437 17.57 27.84 1.28
C SER A 437 17.33 29.32 1.62
N SER A 438 17.11 29.63 2.90
CA SER A 438 16.85 30.99 3.41
C SER A 438 18.08 31.64 4.05
N ARG A 439 19.29 31.15 3.73
CA ARG A 439 20.53 31.79 4.15
C ARG A 439 20.78 33.02 3.28
N LEU A 440 20.47 34.21 3.81
CA LEU A 440 20.95 35.47 3.24
C LEU A 440 22.47 35.55 3.45
N ASP A 441 23.21 35.88 2.40
CA ASP A 441 24.63 36.21 2.53
C ASP A 441 24.75 37.53 3.31
N SER A 442 24.94 37.42 4.62
CA SER A 442 25.14 38.56 5.50
C SER A 442 26.60 39.02 5.54
N GLY A 443 27.46 38.59 4.61
CA GLY A 443 28.90 38.88 4.54
C GLY A 443 29.30 40.36 4.42
N GLY A 444 28.34 41.29 4.45
CA GLY A 444 28.61 42.73 4.50
C GLY A 444 27.40 43.62 4.84
N ALA A 445 26.24 43.04 5.19
CA ALA A 445 25.03 43.82 5.45
C ALA A 445 24.98 44.25 6.93
N ARG A 446 25.01 45.57 7.18
CA ARG A 446 24.73 46.12 8.52
C ARG A 446 23.21 46.08 8.76
N PRO A 447 22.74 45.56 9.91
CA PRO A 447 21.34 45.70 10.29
C PRO A 447 20.96 47.18 10.31
N PRO A 448 19.70 47.54 9.96
CA PRO A 448 19.24 48.91 10.11
C PRO A 448 19.39 49.33 11.59
N VAL A 449 19.99 50.50 11.81
CA VAL A 449 20.13 51.07 13.15
C VAL A 449 18.72 51.33 13.67
N SER A 450 18.32 50.59 14.70
CA SER A 450 17.08 50.87 15.41
C SER A 450 17.18 52.29 15.98
N PRO A 451 16.20 53.18 15.75
CA PRO A 451 16.17 54.44 16.49
C PRO A 451 16.10 54.11 17.98
N ASP A 452 16.93 54.80 18.77
CA ASP A 452 16.97 54.66 20.22
C ASP A 452 15.55 54.84 20.78
N VAL A 453 15.14 53.84 21.57
CA VAL A 453 13.88 53.87 22.31
C VAL A 453 13.92 55.10 23.21
N CYS A 454 13.00 56.03 22.96
CA CYS A 454 12.83 57.24 23.74
C CYS A 454 12.71 56.87 25.23
N GLU A 455 13.66 57.33 26.06
CA GLU A 455 13.61 57.17 27.51
C GLU A 455 12.31 57.78 28.04
N THR A 456 11.36 56.93 28.42
CA THR A 456 10.22 57.34 29.24
C THR A 456 10.74 57.88 30.56
N ARG A 457 10.76 59.21 30.69
CA ARG A 457 10.90 59.90 31.97
C ARG A 457 9.82 59.41 32.92
N GLN A 458 10.24 58.72 33.98
CA GLN A 458 9.39 58.51 35.16
C GLN A 458 9.09 59.89 35.77
N LEU A 459 7.84 60.33 35.68
CA LEU A 459 7.32 61.37 36.54
C LEU A 459 6.93 60.71 37.85
N GLN A 460 7.67 61.05 38.91
CA GLN A 460 7.23 60.87 40.29
C GLN A 460 6.17 61.93 40.59
N GLU A 461 4.97 61.50 40.96
CA GLU A 461 4.13 62.09 42.02
C GLU A 461 3.46 60.97 42.80
#